data_AF-A0A7J9SJU7-F1
#
_entry.id   AF-A0A7J9SJU7-F1
#
_cell.length_a   1.000
_cell.length_b   1.000
_cell.length_c   1.000
_cell.angle_alpha   90.00
_cell.angle_beta   90.00
_cell.angle_gamma   90.00
#
_symmetry.space_group_name_H-M   'P 1'
#
loop_
_entity.id
_entity.type
_entity.pdbx_description
1 polymer ?
#
loop_
_entity_poly.entity_id
_entity_poly.type
_entity_poly.pdbx_seq_one_letter_code
_entity_poly.pdbx_strand_id
1 'polypeptide(L)' 'MGSVDHSRDRTIKIQCDCGRWLEAETEMYRVNCECGKVFAVTVTDMCRKQPY' A
#
# COMPACT_ATOMS: atom_id res chain seq x y z
N MET A 1 8.23 -17.71 -23.81
CA MET A 1 7.99 -17.90 -22.36
C MET A 1 7.97 -16.53 -21.73
N GLY A 2 6.79 -15.94 -21.57
CA GLY A 2 6.63 -14.65 -20.89
C GLY A 2 6.55 -14.92 -19.41
N SER A 3 7.59 -14.60 -18.66
CA SER A 3 7.52 -14.43 -17.22
C SER A 3 6.64 -13.23 -16.95
N VAL A 4 5.35 -13.48 -16.72
CA VAL A 4 4.45 -12.48 -16.13
C VAL A 4 4.96 -12.33 -14.71
N ASP A 5 5.83 -11.35 -14.51
CA ASP A 5 6.26 -10.90 -13.19
C ASP A 5 5.00 -10.46 -12.47
N HIS A 6 4.42 -11.37 -11.70
CA HIS A 6 3.24 -11.14 -10.88
C HIS A 6 3.70 -10.36 -9.66
N SER A 7 4.35 -9.20 -9.88
CA SER A 7 4.48 -8.17 -8.88
C SER A 7 3.05 -7.86 -8.51
N ARG A 8 2.59 -8.43 -7.39
CA ARG A 8 1.25 -8.22 -6.89
C ARG A 8 1.21 -6.75 -6.54
N ASP A 9 0.71 -5.91 -7.45
CA ASP A 9 0.37 -4.52 -7.18
C ASP A 9 -0.64 -4.50 -6.03
N ARG A 10 -0.14 -4.53 -4.80
CA ARG A 10 -0.99 -4.51 -3.60
C ARG A 10 -1.30 -3.05 -3.33
N THR A 11 -2.34 -2.53 -3.97
CA THR A 11 -2.81 -1.18 -3.67
C THR A 11 -3.33 -1.10 -2.24
N ILE A 12 -2.81 -0.17 -1.46
CA ILE A 12 -3.29 0.17 -0.12
C ILE A 12 -4.30 1.30 -0.24
N LYS A 13 -5.46 1.16 0.40
CA LYS A 13 -6.51 2.19 0.45
C LYS A 13 -6.58 2.81 1.83
N ILE A 14 -6.49 4.14 1.90
CA ILE A 14 -6.50 4.92 3.14
C ILE A 14 -7.62 5.94 3.04
N GLN A 15 -8.52 5.96 4.04
CA GLN A 15 -9.48 7.05 4.16
C GLN A 15 -8.88 8.17 5.00
N CYS A 16 -8.80 9.36 4.42
CA CYS A 16 -8.42 10.56 5.15
C CYS A 16 -9.62 11.14 5.90
N ASP A 17 -9.39 11.79 7.04
CA ASP A 17 -10.44 12.43 7.85
C ASP A 17 -11.22 13.53 7.09
N CYS A 18 -10.66 14.06 5.99
CA CYS A 18 -11.37 14.98 5.10
C CYS A 18 -12.43 14.29 4.21
N GLY A 19 -12.59 12.97 4.35
CA GLY A 19 -13.57 12.15 3.62
C GLY A 19 -13.06 11.58 2.30
N ARG A 20 -11.83 11.90 1.87
CA ARG A 20 -11.26 11.39 0.62
C ARG A 20 -10.57 10.06 0.82
N TRP A 21 -10.70 9.18 -0.18
CA TRP A 21 -9.94 7.95 -0.28
C TRP A 21 -8.65 8.20 -1.06
N LEU A 22 -7.56 7.63 -0.56
CA LEU A 22 -6.25 7.68 -1.17
C LEU A 22 -5.81 6.27 -1.52
N GLU A 23 -5.21 6.12 -2.70
CA GLU A 23 -4.64 4.86 -3.18
C GLU A 23 -3.13 4.99 -3.21
N ALA A 24 -2.45 4.01 -2.62
CA ALA A 24 -0.99 3.95 -2.53
C ALA A 24 -0.53 2.62 -3.13
N GLU A 25 0.43 2.68 -4.06
CA GLU A 25 1.16 1.48 -4.47
C GLU A 25 2.10 1.06 -3.34
N THR A 26 2.41 -0.23 -3.25
CA THR A 26 3.32 -0.76 -2.22
C THR A 26 4.71 -0.15 -2.24
N GLU A 27 5.13 0.32 -3.41
CA GLU A 27 6.43 0.98 -3.61
C GLU A 27 6.40 2.44 -3.12
N MET A 28 5.21 3.03 -2.95
CA MET A 28 5.03 4.38 -2.43
C MET A 28 4.92 4.39 -0.90
N TYR A 29 6.00 4.83 -0.26
CA TYR A 29 6.07 4.97 1.20
C TYR A 29 5.31 6.17 1.76
N ARG A 30 4.89 7.12 0.91
CA ARG A 30 4.21 8.34 1.33
C ARG A 30 3.08 8.69 0.38
N VAL A 31 1.96 9.07 0.96
CA VAL A 31 0.75 9.46 0.23
C VAL A 31 0.29 10.80 0.75
N ASN A 32 0.10 11.74 -0.16
CA ASN A 32 -0.32 13.09 0.14
C ASN A 32 -1.80 13.24 -0.17
N CYS A 33 -2.56 13.75 0.79
CA CYS A 33 -3.92 14.19 0.58
C CYS A 33 -3.92 15.67 0.18
N GLU A 34 -4.84 16.08 -0.68
CA GLU A 34 -5.04 17.49 -1.07
C GLU A 34 -5.41 18.41 0.10
N CYS A 35 -5.86 17.85 1.23
CA CYS A 35 -6.04 18.62 2.47
C CYS A 35 -4.73 18.97 3.20
N GLY A 36 -3.57 18.57 2.65
CA GLY A 36 -2.24 18.82 3.21
C GLY A 36 -1.72 17.73 4.16
N LYS A 37 -2.53 16.72 4.50
CA LYS A 37 -2.09 15.58 5.30
C LYS A 37 -1.21 14.63 4.50
N VAL A 38 -0.20 14.07 5.16
CA VAL A 38 0.72 13.09 4.57
C VAL A 38 0.69 11.82 5.42
N PHE A 39 0.51 10.68 4.76
CA PHE A 39 0.49 9.36 5.38
C PHE A 39 1.75 8.60 4.98
N ALA A 40 2.50 8.10 5.96
CA ALA A 40 3.58 7.16 5.72
C ALA A 40 3.01 5.74 5.71
N VAL A 41 3.30 4.99 4.66
CA VAL A 41 2.75 3.65 4.43
C VAL A 41 3.90 2.67 4.29
N THR A 42 3.76 1.49 4.91
CA THR A 42 4.72 0.40 4.75
C THR A 42 3.98 -0.91 4.63
N VAL A 43 4.44 -1.76 3.72
CA VAL A 43 3.92 -3.11 3.56
C VAL A 43 4.71 -4.01 4.48
N THR A 44 4.04 -4.63 5.44
CA THR A 44 4.64 -5.68 6.25
C THR A 44 4.07 -7.01 5.80
N ASP A 45 4.88 -7.82 5.11
CA ASP A 45 4.56 -9.21 4.86
C ASP A 45 4.58 -9.97 6.19
N MET A 46 3.41 -10.13 6.79
CA MET A 46 3.22 -11.04 7.90
C MET A 46 3.24 -12.48 7.36
N CYS A 47 4.43 -12.96 6.99
CA CYS A 47 4.68 -14.37 6.80
C CYS A 47 4.29 -15.08 8.10
N ARG A 48 3.09 -15.65 8.15
CA ARG A 48 2.72 -16.62 9.17
C ARG A 48 3.75 -17.73 9.05
N LYS A 49 4.73 -17.75 9.96
CA LYS A 49 5.58 -18.93 10.15
C LYS A 49 4.61 -20.07 10.40
N GLN A 50 4.41 -20.94 9.41
CA GLN A 50 3.74 -22.21 9.64
C GLN A 50 4.60 -22.93 10.68
N PRO A 51 4.07 -23.28 11.87
CA PRO A 51 4.79 -24.16 12.76
C PRO A 51 4.99 -25.47 12.02
N TYR A 52 6.25 -25.89 12.02
CA TYR A 52 6.83 -27.13 11.50
C TYR A 52 6.04 -28.39 11.88
#